data_AF-A0A7W0XA01-F1
#
_entry.id   AF-A0A7W0XA01-F1
#
_cell.length_a   1.000
_cell.length_b   1.000
_cell.length_c   1.000
_cell.angle_alpha   90.00
_cell.angle_beta   90.00
_cell.angle_gamma   90.00
#
_symmetry.space_group_name_H-M   'P 1'
#
loop_
_entity.id
_entity.type
_entity.pdbx_description
1 polymer ?
#
loop_
_entity_poly.entity_id
_entity_poly.type
_entity_poly.pdbx_seq_one_letter_code
_entity_poly.pdbx_strand_id
1 'polypeptide(L)'
;FASLGATGYLMCHLSHSYHAGACLYFTFAFVPSDGRDELEQYGVVKSAIQQAFVDSGATLSHHHAVGTEHAPWLEQDISAPGVKMLEALFGGTDPGQNLNPGKIV
;
A
#
# COMPACT_ATOMS: atom_id res chain seq x y z
N PHE A 1 7.59 -0.17 14.83
CA PHE A 1 8.80 0.10 15.63
C PHE A 1 8.75 -0.57 17.00
N ALA A 2 7.85 -0.16 17.90
CA ALA A 2 7.77 -0.71 19.26
C ALA A 2 7.64 -2.24 19.32
N SER A 3 6.78 -2.84 18.48
CA SER A 3 6.63 -4.31 18.39
C SER A 3 7.88 -5.05 17.94
N LEU A 4 8.78 -4.35 17.23
CA LEU A 4 10.06 -4.89 16.80
C LEU A 4 11.19 -4.55 17.79
N GLY A 5 10.96 -3.70 18.79
CA GLY A 5 12.03 -3.14 19.63
C GLY A 5 13.03 -2.27 18.84
N ALA A 6 12.60 -1.74 17.69
CA ALA A 6 13.45 -0.94 16.80
C ALA A 6 13.27 0.56 17.06
N THR A 7 14.36 1.32 16.99
CA THR A 7 14.31 2.79 16.92
C THR A 7 14.15 3.20 15.46
N GLY A 8 13.16 4.04 15.19
CA GLY A 8 12.82 4.48 13.85
C GLY A 8 12.52 5.96 13.76
N TYR A 9 12.41 6.42 12.52
CA TYR A 9 12.06 7.75 12.09
C TYR A 9 10.82 7.67 11.20
N LEU A 10 9.92 8.63 11.36
CA LEU A 10 8.75 8.81 10.51
C LEU A 10 8.56 10.31 10.28
N MET A 11 8.40 10.71 9.02
CA MET A 11 8.14 12.08 8.61
C MET A 11 7.06 12.10 7.55
N CYS A 12 6.32 13.21 7.50
CA CYS A 12 5.32 13.47 6.50
C CYS A 12 5.49 14.89 5.96
N HIS A 13 5.29 15.07 4.66
CA HIS A 13 5.06 16.39 4.06
C HIS A 13 3.84 16.36 3.15
N LEU A 14 3.23 17.53 2.96
CA LEU A 14 2.20 17.74 1.95
C LEU A 14 2.89 18.04 0.62
N SER A 15 2.66 17.20 -0.39
CA SER A 15 3.30 17.35 -1.70
C SER A 15 2.38 18.02 -2.73
N HIS A 16 1.07 17.83 -2.63
CA HIS A 16 0.07 18.37 -3.55
C HIS A 16 -1.19 18.79 -2.79
N SER A 17 -1.84 19.85 -3.26
CA SER A 17 -3.10 20.36 -2.71
C SER A 17 -4.20 20.32 -3.77
N TYR A 18 -5.41 19.99 -3.32
CA TYR A 18 -6.61 19.93 -4.13
C TYR A 18 -7.79 20.55 -3.36
N HIS A 19 -8.88 20.88 -4.06
CA HIS A 19 -10.08 21.38 -3.39
C HIS A 19 -10.66 20.39 -2.37
N ALA A 20 -10.55 19.09 -2.64
CA ALA A 20 -11.13 18.03 -1.81
C ALA A 20 -10.11 17.35 -0.87
N GLY A 21 -8.85 17.81 -0.82
CA GLY A 21 -7.83 17.17 0.01
C GLY A 21 -6.40 17.47 -0.42
N ALA A 22 -5.46 16.62 0.00
CA ALA A 22 -4.04 16.79 -0.27
C ALA A 22 -3.32 15.45 -0.39
N CYS A 23 -2.19 15.43 -1.09
CA CYS A 23 -1.27 14.29 -1.09
C CYS A 23 -0.29 14.42 0.08
N LEU A 24 -0.46 13.56 1.08
CA LEU A 24 0.49 13.40 2.18
C LEU A 24 1.53 12.33 1.83
N TYR A 25 2.81 12.70 1.85
CA TYR A 25 3.91 11.83 1.49
C TYR A 25 4.74 11.50 2.73
N PHE A 26 4.72 10.22 3.11
CA PHE A 26 5.42 9.71 4.28
C PHE A 26 6.79 9.14 3.91
N THR A 27 7.78 9.38 4.76
CA THR A 27 9.10 8.76 4.71
C THR A 27 9.36 8.12 6.06
N PHE A 28 9.79 6.86 6.07
CA PHE A 28 10.17 6.16 7.28
C PHE A 28 11.52 5.47 7.10
N ALA A 29 12.24 5.33 8.21
CA ALA A 29 13.49 4.60 8.27
C ALA A 29 13.62 4.00 9.68
N PHE A 30 14.32 2.88 9.82
CA PHE A 30 14.62 2.30 11.12
C PHE A 30 15.84 1.42 11.01
N VAL A 31 16.46 1.12 12.15
CA VAL A 31 17.53 0.13 12.23
C VAL A 31 16.86 -1.23 12.47
N PRO A 32 16.96 -2.20 11.55
CA PRO A 32 16.45 -3.55 11.79
C PRO A 32 17.13 -4.17 13.02
N SER A 33 16.41 -5.03 13.74
CA SER A 33 17.01 -5.77 14.83
C SER A 33 17.89 -6.90 14.30
N ASP A 34 19.03 -7.11 14.96
CA ASP A 34 19.94 -8.21 14.66
C ASP A 34 19.26 -9.59 14.76
N GLY A 35 19.72 -10.53 13.93
CA GLY A 35 19.29 -11.94 13.99
C GLY A 35 17.88 -12.23 13.46
N ARG A 36 17.23 -11.26 12.82
CA ARG A 36 15.96 -11.43 12.10
C ARG A 36 16.08 -10.95 10.66
N ASP A 37 15.21 -11.45 9.79
CA ASP A 37 15.16 -11.01 8.41
C ASP A 37 14.76 -9.52 8.33
N GLU A 38 15.52 -8.73 7.56
CA GLU A 38 15.32 -7.29 7.44
C GLU A 38 14.07 -6.94 6.63
N LEU A 39 13.75 -7.74 5.60
CA LEU A 39 12.59 -7.55 4.73
C LEU A 39 11.29 -7.89 5.47
N GLU A 40 11.29 -8.94 6.30
CA GLU A 40 10.16 -9.24 7.16
C GLU A 40 9.88 -8.09 8.15
N GLN A 41 10.93 -7.53 8.75
CA GLN A 41 10.83 -6.39 9.65
C GLN A 41 10.32 -5.13 8.92
N TYR A 42 10.81 -4.87 7.70
CA TYR A 42 10.27 -3.81 6.83
C TYR A 42 8.78 -4.03 6.58
N GLY A 43 8.38 -5.26 6.24
CA GLY A 43 6.98 -5.63 6.01
C GLY A 43 6.09 -5.31 7.20
N VAL A 44 6.50 -5.65 8.42
CA VAL A 44 5.76 -5.31 9.65
C VAL A 44 5.55 -3.79 9.77
N VAL A 45 6.58 -2.99 9.53
CA VAL A 45 6.48 -1.52 9.63
C VAL A 45 5.61 -0.95 8.51
N LYS A 46 5.87 -1.34 7.26
CA LYS A 46 5.16 -0.86 6.08
C LYS A 46 3.69 -1.23 6.10
N SER A 47 3.34 -2.46 6.50
CA SER A 47 1.94 -2.89 6.64
C SER A 47 1.22 -2.13 7.77
N ALA A 48 1.88 -1.87 8.90
CA ALA A 48 1.28 -1.09 9.98
C ALA A 48 1.01 0.37 9.55
N ILE A 49 1.93 0.98 8.79
CA ILE A 49 1.74 2.32 8.22
C ILE A 49 0.57 2.31 7.23
N GLN A 50 0.54 1.35 6.31
CA GLN A 50 -0.51 1.28 5.29
C GLN A 50 -1.90 1.04 5.90
N GLN A 51 -2.01 0.15 6.90
CA GLN A 51 -3.26 -0.08 7.61
C GLN A 51 -3.74 1.18 8.31
N ALA A 52 -2.84 1.94 8.95
CA ALA A 52 -3.19 3.21 9.60
C ALA A 52 -3.76 4.25 8.60
N PHE A 53 -3.30 4.24 7.35
CA PHE A 53 -3.88 5.09 6.30
C PHE A 53 -5.31 4.67 5.97
N VAL A 54 -5.55 3.37 5.77
CA VAL A 54 -6.88 2.84 5.45
C VAL A 54 -7.86 3.06 6.61
N ASP A 55 -7.43 2.79 7.85
CA ASP A 55 -8.23 3.02 9.06
C ASP A 55 -8.57 4.51 9.27
N SER A 56 -7.76 5.42 8.72
CA SER A 56 -7.99 6.87 8.75
C SER A 56 -8.84 7.38 7.57
N GLY A 57 -9.30 6.49 6.67
CA GLY A 57 -10.06 6.84 5.48
C GLY A 57 -9.24 7.52 4.38
N ALA A 58 -7.91 7.38 4.40
CA ALA A 58 -7.07 7.81 3.29
C ALA A 58 -7.16 6.80 2.13
N THR A 59 -6.90 7.26 0.91
CA THR A 59 -6.85 6.37 -0.26
C THR A 59 -5.62 5.47 -0.21
N LEU A 60 -5.69 4.32 -0.87
CA LEU A 60 -4.60 3.32 -0.90
C LEU A 60 -3.28 3.90 -1.42
N SER A 61 -3.35 4.71 -2.48
CA SER A 61 -2.22 5.41 -3.08
C SER A 61 -2.70 6.71 -3.73
N HIS A 62 -1.81 7.70 -3.81
CA HIS A 62 -2.00 8.87 -4.66
C HIS A 62 -1.42 8.65 -6.07
N HIS A 63 -0.17 8.20 -6.18
CA HIS A 63 0.53 8.10 -7.48
C HIS A 63 1.50 6.91 -7.62
N HIS A 64 1.72 6.09 -6.59
CA HIS A 64 2.58 4.89 -6.67
C HIS A 64 1.84 3.65 -7.17
N ALA A 65 0.51 3.73 -7.30
CA ALA A 65 -0.38 2.64 -7.68
C ALA A 65 -0.41 1.49 -6.66
N VAL A 66 -0.98 0.35 -7.07
CA VAL A 66 -1.27 -0.80 -6.21
C VAL A 66 -0.06 -1.73 -6.13
N GLY A 67 0.27 -2.39 -7.25
CA GLY A 67 1.33 -3.39 -7.29
C GLY A 67 1.06 -4.53 -6.29
N THR A 68 2.10 -5.31 -5.98
CA THR A 68 1.98 -6.37 -4.97
C THR A 68 2.02 -5.83 -3.54
N GLU A 69 2.63 -4.66 -3.32
CA GLU A 69 2.81 -4.09 -1.99
C GLU A 69 1.50 -3.59 -1.40
N HIS A 70 0.64 -2.94 -2.19
CA HIS A 70 -0.62 -2.38 -1.71
C HIS A 70 -1.85 -3.26 -2.02
N ALA A 71 -1.71 -4.32 -2.82
CA ALA A 71 -2.81 -5.24 -3.16
C ALA A 71 -3.63 -5.75 -1.97
N PRO A 72 -3.07 -6.03 -0.77
CA PRO A 72 -3.85 -6.51 0.37
C PRO A 72 -5.00 -5.59 0.82
N TRP A 73 -4.95 -4.30 0.46
CA TRP A 73 -5.97 -3.30 0.82
C TRP A 73 -6.82 -2.85 -0.36
N LEU A 74 -6.63 -3.40 -1.56
CA LEU A 74 -7.36 -2.95 -2.76
C LEU A 74 -8.88 -3.04 -2.56
N GLU A 75 -9.36 -4.15 -2.01
CA GLU A 75 -10.80 -4.33 -1.76
C GLU A 75 -11.35 -3.30 -0.76
N GLN A 76 -10.56 -2.86 0.22
CA GLN A 76 -10.95 -1.83 1.19
C GLN A 76 -11.04 -0.44 0.53
N ASP A 77 -10.22 -0.20 -0.50
CA ASP A 77 -10.16 1.07 -1.23
C ASP A 77 -11.26 1.18 -2.31
N ILE A 78 -11.51 0.11 -3.07
CA ILE A 78 -12.44 0.13 -4.22
C ILE A 78 -13.68 -0.74 -4.06
N SER A 79 -13.88 -1.38 -2.90
CA SER A 79 -14.94 -2.36 -2.58
C SER A 79 -14.85 -3.70 -3.33
N ALA A 80 -15.47 -4.75 -2.78
CA ALA A 80 -15.54 -6.06 -3.43
C ALA A 80 -16.17 -6.04 -4.84
N PRO A 81 -17.27 -5.31 -5.10
CA PRO A 81 -17.78 -5.14 -6.47
C PRO A 81 -16.77 -4.45 -7.41
N GLY A 82 -15.99 -3.49 -6.91
CA GLY A 82 -14.95 -2.82 -7.70
C GLY A 82 -13.85 -3.79 -8.14
N VAL A 83 -13.40 -4.66 -7.23
CA VAL A 83 -12.46 -5.74 -7.54
C VAL A 83 -13.03 -6.68 -8.61
N LYS A 84 -14.29 -7.11 -8.47
CA LYS A 84 -14.94 -7.97 -9.47
C LYS A 84 -15.08 -7.32 -10.84
N MET A 85 -15.30 -6.01 -10.90
CA MET A 85 -15.33 -5.28 -12.16
C MET A 85 -13.98 -5.31 -12.87
N LEU A 86 -12.87 -5.17 -12.13
CA LEU A 86 -11.51 -5.26 -12.70
C LEU A 86 -11.17 -6.68 -13.15
N GLU A 87 -11.51 -7.70 -12.35
CA GLU A 87 -11.32 -9.11 -12.73
C GLU A 87 -12.05 -9.44 -14.04
N ALA A 88 -13.31 -8.98 -14.17
CA ALA A 88 -14.10 -9.20 -15.38
C ALA A 88 -13.52 -8.48 -16.61
N LEU A 89 -13.00 -7.26 -16.43
CA LEU A 89 -12.33 -6.51 -17.49
C LEU A 89 -11.12 -7.30 -18.02
N PHE A 90 -10.19 -7.69 -17.14
CA PHE A 90 -9.00 -8.43 -17.55
C PHE A 90 -9.33 -9.82 -18.12
N GLY A 91 -10.34 -10.51 -17.56
CA GLY A 91 -10.82 -11.78 -18.10
C GLY A 91 -11.35 -11.67 -19.55
N GLY A 92 -11.93 -10.53 -19.92
CA GLY A 92 -12.41 -10.27 -21.28
C GLY A 92 -11.34 -9.76 -22.23
N THR A 93 -10.40 -8.93 -21.76
CA THR A 93 -9.43 -8.24 -22.61
C THR A 93 -8.06 -8.92 -22.69
N ASP A 94 -7.69 -9.73 -21.69
CA ASP A 94 -6.40 -10.44 -21.63
C ASP A 94 -6.57 -11.89 -21.14
N PRO A 95 -7.27 -12.74 -21.89
CA PRO A 95 -7.52 -14.13 -21.50
C PRO A 95 -6.23 -14.97 -21.35
N GLY A 96 -5.12 -14.51 -21.92
CA GLY A 96 -3.81 -15.15 -21.81
C GLY A 96 -2.97 -14.68 -20.63
N GLN A 97 -3.44 -13.71 -19.82
CA GLN A 97 -2.71 -13.12 -18.70
C GLN A 97 -1.33 -12.58 -19.09
N ASN A 98 -1.24 -11.87 -20.21
CA ASN A 98 -0.01 -11.27 -20.71
C ASN A 98 0.31 -9.91 -20.08
N LEU A 99 -0.70 -9.23 -19.51
CA LEU A 99 -0.60 -7.88 -18.98
C LEU A 99 -0.19 -7.85 -17.50
N ASN A 100 0.88 -8.58 -17.15
CA ASN A 100 1.49 -8.60 -15.82
C ASN A 100 0.49 -8.99 -14.70
N PRO A 101 0.08 -10.27 -14.65
CA PRO A 101 -0.98 -10.74 -13.76
C PRO A 101 -0.63 -10.55 -12.27
N GLY A 102 -1.66 -10.30 -11.45
CA GLY A 102 -1.54 -10.19 -9.99
C GLY A 102 -0.94 -8.86 -9.49
N LYS A 103 -0.85 -7.82 -10.33
CA LYS A 103 -0.42 -6.47 -9.90
C LYS A 103 -1.55 -5.55 -9.49
N ILE A 104 -2.79 -5.89 -9.85
CA ILE A 104 -3.98 -5.14 -9.48
C ILE A 104 -5.00 -6.14 -8.92
N VAL A 105 -5.46 -7.07 -9.77
CA VAL A 105 -6.31 -8.22 -9.43
C VAL A 105 -5.74 -9.51 -10.01
#